data_AF-K1XT53-F1
#
_entry.id   AF-K1XT53-F1
#
_cell.length_a   1.000
_cell.length_b   1.000
_cell.length_c   1.000
_cell.angle_alpha   90.00
_cell.angle_beta   90.00
_cell.angle_gamma   90.00
#
_symmetry.space_group_name_H-M   'P 1'
#
loop_
_entity.id
_entity.type
_entity.pdbx_description
1 polymer ?
#
loop_
_entity_poly.entity_id
_entity_poly.type
_entity_poly.pdbx_seq_one_letter_code
_entity_poly.pdbx_strand_id
1 'polypeptide(L)' 'MAAIGQWAVDYLDNNRLQTAYFTSREEAGDYVLKRANGCTVRRVNLEDAFISMTGRKIS' A
#
# COMPACT_ATOMS: atom_id res chain seq x y z
N MET A 1 6.43 14.37 -6.99
CA MET A 1 7.37 13.36 -6.46
C MET A 1 6.58 12.53 -5.45
N ALA A 2 5.80 11.55 -5.93
CA ALA A 2 4.98 10.73 -5.06
C ALA A 2 5.81 9.51 -4.67
N ALA A 3 6.42 9.55 -3.50
CA ALA A 3 6.98 8.35 -2.90
C ALA A 3 5.79 7.44 -2.55
N ILE A 4 5.51 6.45 -3.40
CA ILE A 4 4.53 5.43 -3.06
C ILE A 4 5.07 4.73 -1.80
N GLY A 5 4.28 4.73 -0.73
CA GLY A 5 4.65 4.08 0.52
C GLY A 5 5.07 2.63 0.28
N GLN A 6 6.08 2.14 1.00
CA GLN A 6 6.62 0.76 0.85
C GLN A 6 5.60 -0.35 1.21
N TRP A 7 4.48 0.02 1.81
CA TRP A 7 3.43 -0.86 2.27
C TRP A 7 2.10 -0.39 1.72
N ALA A 8 1.28 -1.33 1.29
CA ALA A 8 -0.09 -1.08 0.87
C ALA A 8 -1.04 -1.88 1.75
N VAL A 9 -2.13 -1.25 2.15
CA VAL A 9 -3.19 -1.88 2.92
C VAL A 9 -4.46 -1.80 2.09
N ASP A 10 -4.95 -2.96 1.69
CA ASP A 10 -6.21 -3.12 1.00
C ASP A 10 -7.31 -3.36 2.03
N TYR A 11 -8.35 -2.52 2.01
CA TYR A 11 -9.47 -2.61 2.93
C TYR A 11 -10.80 -2.39 2.19
N LEU A 12 -11.85 -3.03 2.67
CA LEU A 12 -13.21 -2.83 2.16
C LEU A 12 -13.86 -1.64 2.88
N ASP A 13 -14.27 -0.65 2.10
CA ASP A 13 -14.99 0.53 2.56
C ASP A 13 -16.21 0.74 1.67
N ASN A 14 -17.41 0.77 2.26
CA ASN A 14 -18.66 0.92 1.51
C ASN A 14 -18.80 -0.05 0.32
N ASN A 15 -18.43 -1.32 0.53
CA ASN A 15 -18.45 -2.37 -0.49
C ASN A 15 -17.51 -2.12 -1.69
N ARG A 16 -16.54 -1.20 -1.53
CA ARG A 16 -15.48 -0.92 -2.50
C ARG A 16 -14.13 -1.25 -1.86
N LEU A 17 -13.27 -1.91 -2.63
CA LEU A 17 -11.89 -2.10 -2.23
C LEU A 17 -11.16 -0.75 -2.33
N GLN A 18 -10.50 -0.35 -1.26
CA GLN A 18 -9.65 0.83 -1.18
C GLN A 18 -8.26 0.41 -0.77
N THR A 19 -7.25 1.10 -1.27
CA THR A 19 -5.85 0.83 -0.98
C THR A 19 -5.22 2.08 -0.37
N ALA A 20 -4.72 1.96 0.86
CA ALA A 20 -3.92 2.99 1.50
C ALA A 20 -2.44 2.63 1.43
N TYR A 21 -1.58 3.60 1.11
CA TYR A 21 -0.14 3.41 1.02
C TYR A 21 0.54 4.03 2.24
N PHE A 22 1.49 3.30 2.81
CA PHE A 22 2.24 3.66 4.01
C PHE A 22 3.72 3.45 3.78
N THR A 23 4.53 4.37 4.29
CA THR A 23 5.99 4.28 4.21
C THR A 23 6.54 3.21 5.17
N SER A 24 5.89 3.02 6.31
CA SER A 24 6.33 2.12 7.37
C SER A 24 5.40 0.92 7.56
N ARG A 25 5.98 -0.24 7.88
CA ARG A 25 5.22 -1.46 8.20
C ARG A 25 4.36 -1.28 9.44
N GLU A 26 4.90 -0.59 10.44
CA GLU A 26 4.23 -0.34 11.71
C GLU A 26 2.96 0.51 11.52
N GLU A 27 3.05 1.57 10.71
CA GLU A 27 1.89 2.40 10.34
C GLU A 27 0.82 1.61 9.58
N ALA A 28 1.23 0.77 8.62
CA ALA A 28 0.31 -0.11 7.90
C ALA A 28 -0.37 -1.14 8.83
N GLY A 29 0.38 -1.68 9.78
CA GLY A 29 -0.12 -2.64 10.77
C GLY A 29 -1.11 -2.01 11.74
N ASP A 30 -0.78 -0.85 12.30
CA ASP A 30 -1.69 -0.09 13.19
C ASP A 30 -2.99 0.30 12.47
N TYR A 31 -2.90 0.69 11.20
CA TYR A 31 -4.07 1.00 10.38
C TYR A 31 -5.00 -0.21 10.19
N VAL A 32 -4.44 -1.41 9.96
CA VAL A 32 -5.23 -2.65 9.88
C VAL A 32 -5.80 -3.06 11.22
N LEU A 33 -5.03 -2.93 12.30
CA LEU A 33 -5.52 -3.23 13.64
C LEU A 33 -6.72 -2.35 14.03
N LYS A 34 -6.75 -1.11 13.57
CA LYS A 34 -7.89 -0.19 13.74
C LYS A 34 -9.09 -0.53 12.87
N ARG A 35 -8.91 -1.19 11.72
CA ARG A 35 -10.00 -1.64 10.85
C ARG A 35 -10.29 -3.13 11.07
N ALA A 36 -11.28 -3.42 11.92
CA ALA A 36 -11.72 -4.78 12.24
C ALA A 36 -12.23 -5.61 11.03
N ASN A 37 -12.53 -4.96 9.90
CA ASN A 37 -13.05 -5.64 8.70
C ASN A 37 -11.90 -5.97 7.73
N GLY A 38 -11.58 -7.26 7.61
CA GLY A 38 -10.86 -7.90 6.50
C GLY A 38 -9.91 -7.00 5.70
N CYS A 39 -8.84 -6.53 6.34
CA CYS A 39 -7.79 -5.77 5.67
C CYS A 39 -6.60 -6.67 5.33
N THR A 40 -6.00 -6.47 4.17
CA THR A 40 -4.79 -7.18 3.73
C THR A 40 -3.63 -6.23 3.67
N VAL A 41 -2.60 -6.46 4.48
CA VAL A 41 -1.32 -5.75 4.38
C VAL A 41 -0.43 -6.45 3.38
N ARG A 42 0.04 -5.73 2.36
CA ARG A 42 1.03 -6.23 1.40
C ARG A 42 2.21 -5.27 1.29
N ARG A 43 3.39 -5.83 1.00
CA ARG A 43 4.54 -5.00 0.61
C ARG A 43 4.31 -4.49 -0.80
N VAL A 44 4.58 -3.21 -1.01
CA VAL A 44 4.74 -2.68 -2.36
C VAL A 44 6.02 -3.31 -2.90
N ASN A 45 5.88 -4.06 -4.00
CA ASN A 45 7.01 -4.74 -4.61
C ASN A 45 8.03 -3.71 -5.11
N LEU A 46 9.31 -4.09 -5.06
CA LEU A 46 10.41 -3.25 -5.54
C LEU A 46 10.20 -2.82 -7.00
N GLU A 47 9.53 -3.64 -7.81
CA GLU A 47 9.15 -3.33 -9.19
C GLU A 47 8.21 -2.12 -9.30
N ASP A 48 7.22 -1.99 -8.42
CA ASP A 48 6.26 -0.88 -8.39
C ASP A 48 6.91 0.42 -7.88
N ALA A 49 7.75 0.30 -6.84
CA ALA A 49 8.55 1.40 -6.32
C ALA A 49 9.59 1.90 -7.34
N PHE A 50 10.17 0.99 -8.13
CA PHE A 50 11.11 1.33 -9.20
C PHE A 50 10.42 2.07 -10.34
N ILE A 51 9.23 1.62 -10.76
CA ILE A 51 8.46 2.29 -11.82
C ILE A 51 8.03 3.69 -11.37
N SER A 52 7.58 3.85 -10.12
CA SER A 52 7.18 5.15 -9.60
C SER A 52 8.36 6.11 -9.36
N MET A 53 9.56 5.58 -9.07
CA MET A 53 10.76 6.39 -8.84
C MET A 53 11.47 6.76 -10.15
N THR A 54 11.44 5.89 -11.16
CA THR A 54 12.21 6.06 -12.39
C THR A 54 11.38 6.49 -13.59
N GLY A 55 10.04 6.41 -13.52
CA GLY A 55 9.14 6.76 -14.63
C GLY A 55 9.33 5.88 -15.88
N ARG A 56 10.10 4.79 -15.77
CA ARG A 56 10.37 3.87 -16.86
C ARG A 56 9.84 2.50 -16.47
N LYS A 57 8.91 2.01 -17.30
CA LYS A 57 8.47 0.62 -17.28
C LYS A 57 9.67 -0.23 -17.67
N ILE A 58 10.12 -1.14 -16.80
CA ILE A 58 11.05 -2.19 -17.24
C ILE A 58 10.22 -3.11 -18.15
N SER A 59 10.57 -3.16 -19.44
CA SER A 59 10.06 -4.13 -20.42
C SER A 59 11.05 -5.25 -20.61
#